data_AF-A7T9P4-F1
#
_entry.id   AF-A7T9P4-F1
#
_cell.length_a   1.000
_cell.length_b   1.000
_cell.length_c   1.000
_cell.angle_alpha   90.00
_cell.angle_beta   90.00
_cell.angle_gamma   90.00
#
_symmetry.space_group_name_H-M   'P 1'
#
loop_
_entity.id
_entity.type
_entity.pdbx_description
1 polymer ?
#
loop_
_entity_poly.entity_id
_entity_poly.type
_entity_poly.pdbx_seq_one_letter_code
_entity_poly.pdbx_strand_id
1 'polypeptide(L)'
;LFKIGQEIISCLDFLKHVYGVFGFTFKLNLSTRPEKYLGKIELWNQAEKELEAALNGFGQPWVLNPGDGAFYGPKIDIQIQDALRRYHQCATIQLDFQLPERFNLTYVTGEGDERKRPVIVHRAILGSVERMIAILTESFGGKWPFWLSPRQAIVIPIGPKYDEYAQKVCCLKSK
;
A
#
# COMPACT_ATOMS: atom_id res chain seq x y z
N LEU A 1 4.79 -13.40 18.24
CA LEU A 1 5.41 -12.06 18.24
C LEU A 1 6.48 -11.92 17.14
N PHE A 2 7.36 -12.90 16.91
CA PHE A 2 8.32 -12.93 15.78
C PHE A 2 7.75 -12.70 14.36
N LYS A 3 6.42 -12.82 14.16
CA LYS A 3 5.79 -12.70 12.84
C LYS A 3 5.46 -11.25 12.43
N ILE A 4 5.22 -10.32 13.36
CA ILE A 4 4.71 -8.98 13.00
C ILE A 4 5.74 -8.20 12.18
N GLY A 5 7.00 -8.20 12.61
CA GLY A 5 8.08 -7.55 11.84
C GLY A 5 8.26 -8.13 10.44
N GLN A 6 8.17 -9.46 10.30
CA GLN A 6 8.25 -10.13 8.99
C GLN A 6 7.08 -9.76 8.08
N GLU A 7 5.86 -9.72 8.62
CA GLU A 7 4.66 -9.29 7.87
C GLU A 7 4.76 -7.83 7.42
N ILE A 8 5.27 -6.93 8.27
CA ILE A 8 5.47 -5.52 7.91
C ILE A 8 6.51 -5.40 6.79
N ILE A 9 7.65 -6.11 6.89
CA ILE A 9 8.68 -6.11 5.84
C ILE A 9 8.10 -6.64 4.53
N SER A 10 7.35 -7.74 4.56
CA SER A 10 6.68 -8.28 3.36
C SER A 10 5.69 -7.28 2.75
N CYS A 11 4.97 -6.51 3.57
CA CYS A 11 4.09 -5.45 3.10
C CYS A 11 4.86 -4.31 2.44
N LEU A 12 6.01 -3.91 2.99
CA LEU A 12 6.89 -2.88 2.42
C LEU A 12 7.53 -3.35 1.10
N ASP A 13 7.95 -4.60 1.01
CA ASP A 13 8.48 -5.19 -0.22
C ASP A 13 7.43 -5.23 -1.32
N PHE A 14 6.20 -5.64 -0.98
CA PHE A 14 5.10 -5.61 -1.93
C PHE A 14 4.78 -4.18 -2.40
N LEU A 15 4.79 -3.21 -1.47
CA LEU A 15 4.62 -1.79 -1.82
C LEU A 15 5.69 -1.32 -2.80
N LYS A 16 6.96 -1.64 -2.52
CA LYS A 16 8.10 -1.29 -3.38
C LYS A 16 7.95 -1.88 -4.77
N HIS A 17 7.52 -3.14 -4.87
CA HIS A 17 7.27 -3.79 -6.15
C HIS A 17 6.17 -3.07 -6.93
N VAL A 18 5.00 -2.86 -6.32
CA VAL A 18 3.86 -2.20 -6.98
C VAL A 18 4.21 -0.79 -7.44
N TYR A 19 4.81 0.03 -6.56
CA TYR A 19 5.21 1.39 -6.92
C TYR A 19 6.33 1.42 -7.96
N GLY A 20 7.24 0.43 -7.94
CA GLY A 20 8.23 0.24 -8.99
C GLY A 20 7.62 -0.04 -10.36
N VAL A 21 6.55 -0.84 -10.44
CA VAL A 21 5.81 -1.09 -11.69
C VAL A 21 5.18 0.19 -12.25
N PHE A 22 4.66 1.07 -11.38
CA PHE A 22 4.11 2.36 -11.79
C PHE A 22 5.18 3.44 -12.03
N GLY A 23 6.43 3.22 -11.61
CA GLY A 23 7.51 4.20 -11.72
C GLY A 23 7.46 5.32 -10.67
N PHE A 24 6.76 5.10 -9.55
CA PHE A 24 6.65 6.10 -8.47
C PHE A 24 7.81 6.03 -7.48
N THR A 25 8.27 7.20 -7.04
CA THR A 25 9.08 7.34 -5.83
C THR A 25 8.18 7.59 -4.62
N PHE A 26 8.64 7.19 -3.44
CA PHE A 26 7.86 7.32 -2.22
C PHE A 26 8.70 7.74 -1.01
N LYS A 27 8.01 8.32 -0.03
CA LYS A 27 8.54 8.64 1.31
C LYS A 27 7.80 7.82 2.35
N LEU A 28 8.55 7.32 3.32
CA LEU A 28 8.02 6.58 4.47
C LEU A 28 8.00 7.50 5.69
N ASN A 29 6.87 7.53 6.39
CA ASN A 29 6.73 8.25 7.64
C ASN A 29 6.27 7.30 8.74
N LEU A 30 6.97 7.29 9.88
CA LEU A 30 6.53 6.56 11.08
C LEU A 30 5.66 7.48 11.94
N SER A 31 4.37 7.23 11.95
CA SER A 31 3.39 8.01 12.68
C SER A 31 3.12 7.36 14.05
N THR A 32 3.59 8.03 15.11
CA THR A 32 3.59 7.50 16.49
C THR A 32 2.38 7.96 17.30
N ARG A 33 2.26 7.44 18.53
CA ARG A 33 1.12 7.64 19.43
C ARG A 33 0.67 9.10 19.55
N PRO A 34 -0.63 9.39 19.30
CA PRO A 34 -1.21 10.71 19.53
C PRO A 34 -1.42 10.99 21.02
N GLU A 35 -1.73 12.24 21.38
CA GLU A 35 -2.07 12.61 22.77
C GLU A 35 -3.25 11.81 23.33
N LYS A 36 -4.26 11.54 22.48
CA LYS A 36 -5.45 10.74 22.83
C LYS A 36 -5.36 9.37 22.17
N TYR A 37 -5.05 8.35 22.95
CA TYR A 37 -4.90 6.98 22.47
C TYR A 37 -5.65 5.99 23.36
N LEU A 38 -5.92 4.81 22.80
CA LEU A 38 -6.53 3.67 23.48
C LEU A 38 -5.50 2.57 23.73
N GLY A 39 -5.71 1.81 24.80
CA GLY A 39 -4.89 0.67 25.16
C GLY A 39 -3.72 1.02 26.07
N LYS A 40 -2.93 0.00 26.40
CA LYS A 40 -1.82 0.09 27.34
C LYS A 40 -0.60 0.74 26.70
N ILE A 41 0.11 1.56 27.45
CA ILE A 41 1.30 2.28 26.96
C ILE A 41 2.42 1.32 26.56
N GLU A 42 2.52 0.18 27.24
CA GLU A 42 3.52 -0.87 26.96
C GLU A 42 3.32 -1.50 25.58
N LEU A 43 2.06 -1.73 25.19
CA LEU A 43 1.72 -2.26 23.85
C LEU A 43 2.07 -1.25 22.76
N TRP A 44 1.82 0.04 23.01
CA TRP A 44 2.20 1.10 22.10
C TRP A 44 3.71 1.20 21.92
N ASN A 45 4.47 1.22 23.01
CA ASN A 45 5.94 1.29 22.95
C ASN A 45 6.51 0.09 22.20
N GLN A 46 5.92 -1.10 22.38
CA GLN A 46 6.31 -2.29 21.64
C GLN A 46 5.97 -2.19 20.15
N ALA A 47 4.77 -1.74 19.80
CA ALA A 47 4.32 -1.60 18.42
C ALA A 47 5.15 -0.57 17.64
N GLU A 48 5.45 0.57 18.25
CA GLU A 48 6.31 1.60 17.66
C GLU A 48 7.73 1.07 17.40
N LYS A 49 8.29 0.37 18.38
CA LYS A 49 9.62 -0.27 18.24
C LYS A 49 9.65 -1.33 17.14
N GLU A 50 8.58 -2.11 16.98
CA GLU A 50 8.47 -3.11 15.92
C GLU A 50 8.37 -2.47 14.53
N LEU A 51 7.58 -1.41 14.37
CA LEU A 51 7.50 -0.66 13.11
C LEU A 51 8.81 0.04 12.77
N GLU A 52 9.46 0.65 13.77
CA GLU A 52 10.78 1.26 13.61
C GLU A 52 11.82 0.22 13.18
N ALA A 53 11.87 -0.93 13.84
CA ALA A 53 12.77 -2.01 13.47
C ALA A 53 12.50 -2.54 12.05
N ALA A 54 11.24 -2.67 11.64
CA ALA A 54 10.86 -3.08 10.29
C ALA A 54 11.26 -2.04 9.24
N LEU A 55 11.07 -0.75 9.51
CA LEU A 55 11.52 0.35 8.64
C LEU A 55 13.04 0.38 8.49
N ASN A 56 13.77 0.21 9.60
CA ASN A 56 15.23 0.13 9.60
C ASN A 56 15.72 -1.09 8.81
N GLY A 57 15.07 -2.25 8.99
CA GLY A 57 15.37 -3.47 8.24
C GLY A 57 15.07 -3.38 6.73
N PHE A 58 14.07 -2.59 6.34
CA PHE A 58 13.72 -2.33 4.94
C PHE A 58 14.78 -1.47 4.22
N GLY A 59 15.58 -0.71 4.96
CA GLY A 59 16.77 -0.02 4.44
C GLY A 59 16.46 1.19 3.53
N GLN A 60 15.25 1.73 3.57
CA GLN A 60 14.89 2.99 2.92
C GLN A 60 14.83 4.14 3.94
N PRO A 61 15.18 5.38 3.55
CA PRO A 61 15.01 6.53 4.42
C PRO A 61 13.54 6.71 4.84
N TRP A 62 13.34 6.97 6.12
CA TRP A 62 12.03 7.27 6.70
C TRP A 62 12.13 8.46 7.66
N VAL A 63 11.00 9.11 7.90
CA VAL A 63 10.91 10.30 8.76
C VAL A 63 9.95 10.01 9.92
N LEU A 64 10.28 10.48 11.12
CA LEU A 64 9.38 10.40 12.25
C LEU A 64 8.28 11.46 12.12
N ASN A 65 7.02 11.06 12.30
CA ASN A 65 5.87 11.94 12.30
C ASN A 65 5.13 11.86 13.65
N PRO A 66 5.65 12.55 14.69
CA PRO A 66 5.20 12.34 16.05
C PRO A 66 3.75 12.78 16.25
N GLY A 67 2.94 11.92 16.86
CA GLY A 67 1.56 12.23 17.23
C GLY A 67 0.51 12.05 16.14
N ASP A 68 0.90 11.68 14.92
CA ASP A 68 0.00 11.48 13.77
C ASP A 68 -0.48 10.03 13.61
N GLY A 69 -0.15 9.16 14.57
CA GLY A 69 -0.68 7.81 14.66
C GLY A 69 -2.19 7.82 14.87
N ALA A 70 -2.86 6.71 14.51
CA ALA A 70 -4.29 6.60 14.81
C ALA A 70 -4.51 6.39 16.31
N PHE A 71 -5.69 6.72 16.83
CA PHE A 71 -5.98 6.55 18.27
C PHE A 71 -5.86 5.09 18.78
N TYR A 72 -5.81 4.09 17.91
CA TYR A 72 -5.77 2.66 18.24
C TYR A 72 -4.46 1.94 17.88
N GLY A 73 -3.49 2.63 17.29
CA GLY A 73 -2.16 2.07 17.04
C GLY A 73 -1.30 2.92 16.09
N PRO A 74 0.02 2.65 16.08
CA PRO A 74 0.97 3.35 15.21
C PRO A 74 0.84 2.86 13.76
N LYS A 75 1.29 3.70 12.82
CA LYS A 75 1.22 3.41 11.39
C LYS A 75 2.43 3.91 10.62
N ILE A 76 2.72 3.25 9.51
CA ILE A 76 3.63 3.70 8.48
C ILE A 76 2.78 4.36 7.40
N ASP A 77 2.95 5.66 7.21
CA ASP A 77 2.29 6.41 6.15
C ASP A 77 3.23 6.55 4.95
N ILE A 78 2.74 6.16 3.77
CA ILE A 78 3.52 6.19 2.55
C ILE A 78 2.97 7.27 1.62
N GLN A 79 3.83 8.23 1.32
CA GLN A 79 3.53 9.36 0.44
C GLN A 79 4.20 9.16 -0.91
N ILE A 80 3.44 9.34 -1.99
CA ILE A 80 3.97 9.37 -3.35
C ILE A 80 4.08 10.80 -3.85
N GLN A 81 5.08 11.06 -4.68
CA GLN A 81 5.24 12.35 -5.33
C GLN A 81 4.61 12.30 -6.73
N ASP A 82 3.70 13.23 -7.02
CA ASP A 82 3.10 13.37 -8.36
C ASP A 82 4.03 14.14 -9.33
N ALA A 83 3.64 14.21 -10.61
CA ALA A 83 4.39 14.95 -11.63
C ALA A 83 4.53 16.47 -11.34
N LEU A 84 3.70 17.04 -10.46
CA LEU A 84 3.76 18.43 -10.02
C LEU A 84 4.57 18.62 -8.74
N ARG A 85 5.30 17.57 -8.30
CA ARG A 85 6.11 17.54 -7.09
C ARG A 85 5.33 17.64 -5.78
N ARG A 86 4.02 17.43 -5.79
CA ARG A 86 3.18 17.39 -4.58
C ARG A 86 3.24 15.99 -3.95
N TYR A 87 3.18 15.93 -2.63
CA TYR A 87 3.16 14.67 -1.89
C TYR A 87 1.74 14.30 -1.52
N HIS A 88 1.34 13.07 -1.87
CA HIS A 88 0.03 12.52 -1.57
C HIS A 88 0.17 11.26 -0.73
N GLN A 89 -0.47 11.23 0.44
CA GLN A 89 -0.59 10.01 1.21
C GLN A 89 -1.57 9.05 0.52
N CYS A 90 -1.07 7.90 0.11
CA CYS A 90 -1.87 6.89 -0.60
C CYS A 90 -1.85 5.55 0.14
N ALA A 91 -0.68 5.07 0.52
CA ALA A 91 -0.55 3.79 1.20
C ALA A 91 -0.38 3.96 2.71
N THR A 92 -0.81 2.94 3.45
CA THR A 92 -0.62 2.86 4.89
C THR A 92 -0.46 1.40 5.32
N ILE A 93 0.38 1.18 6.32
CA ILE A 93 0.50 -0.08 7.05
C ILE A 93 0.31 0.26 8.52
N GLN A 94 -0.72 -0.27 9.14
CA GLN A 94 -1.15 0.17 10.45
C GLN A 94 -1.39 -1.03 11.37
N LEU A 95 -0.86 -0.95 12.58
CA LEU A 95 -1.08 -1.96 13.62
C LEU A 95 -2.32 -1.60 14.44
N ASP A 96 -3.16 -2.60 14.71
CA ASP A 96 -4.37 -2.46 15.50
C ASP A 96 -4.44 -3.53 16.60
N PHE A 97 -4.40 -3.04 17.83
CA PHE A 97 -4.48 -3.84 19.05
C PHE A 97 -5.85 -3.72 19.73
N GLN A 98 -6.71 -2.81 19.27
CA GLN A 98 -8.00 -2.50 19.88
C GLN A 98 -9.13 -3.37 19.32
N LEU A 99 -9.23 -3.52 18.00
CA LEU A 99 -10.25 -4.36 17.40
C LEU A 99 -10.17 -5.82 17.86
N PRO A 100 -8.98 -6.44 17.99
CA PRO A 100 -8.87 -7.77 18.57
C PRO A 100 -9.47 -7.89 19.97
N GLU A 101 -9.37 -6.84 20.79
CA GLU A 101 -9.96 -6.80 22.14
C GLU A 101 -11.47 -6.62 22.08
N ARG A 102 -11.95 -5.65 21.30
CA ARG A 102 -13.38 -5.33 21.14
C ARG A 102 -14.20 -6.48 20.59
N PHE A 103 -13.65 -7.23 19.63
CA PHE A 103 -14.32 -8.40 19.04
C PHE A 103 -14.05 -9.70 19.79
N ASN A 104 -13.35 -9.64 20.93
CA ASN A 104 -12.91 -10.78 21.71
C ASN A 104 -12.21 -11.88 20.87
N LEU A 105 -11.37 -11.48 19.91
CA LEU A 105 -10.67 -12.42 19.04
C LEU A 105 -9.63 -13.20 19.82
N THR A 106 -9.60 -14.52 19.64
CA THR A 106 -8.59 -15.40 20.24
C THR A 106 -8.19 -16.49 19.26
N TYR A 107 -6.95 -16.96 19.35
CA TYR A 107 -6.46 -18.14 18.64
C TYR A 107 -5.71 -19.04 19.62
N VAL A 108 -5.71 -20.34 19.35
CA VAL A 108 -4.98 -21.34 20.12
C VAL A 108 -3.55 -21.39 19.61
N THR A 109 -2.57 -21.29 20.50
CA THR A 109 -1.17 -21.53 20.14
C THR A 109 -0.92 -23.03 20.01
N GLY A 110 -0.08 -23.46 19.06
CA GLY A 110 0.21 -24.88 18.82
C GLY A 110 0.81 -25.65 20.02
N GLU A 111 1.09 -24.98 21.13
CA GLU A 111 1.47 -25.54 22.41
C GLU A 111 0.31 -25.40 23.40
N GLY A 112 -0.51 -26.44 23.53
CA GLY A 112 -1.57 -26.55 24.54
C GLY A 112 -2.85 -25.72 24.28
N ASP A 113 -3.63 -25.52 25.35
CA ASP A 113 -4.92 -24.81 25.34
C ASP A 113 -4.77 -23.29 25.60
N GLU A 114 -3.54 -22.77 25.54
CA GLU A 114 -3.25 -21.35 25.76
C GLU A 114 -3.86 -20.51 24.62
N ARG A 115 -4.81 -19.63 24.97
CA ARG A 115 -5.44 -18.71 24.03
C ARG A 115 -4.69 -17.39 24.02
N LYS A 116 -4.24 -16.96 22.84
CA LYS A 116 -3.63 -15.64 22.63
C LYS A 116 -4.53 -14.75 21.77
N ARG A 117 -4.36 -13.44 21.92
CA ARG A 117 -5.08 -12.44 21.13
C ARG A 117 -4.24 -12.13 19.88
N PRO A 118 -4.82 -12.13 18.67
CA PRO A 118 -4.11 -11.77 17.46
C PRO A 118 -3.86 -10.26 17.39
N VAL A 119 -2.89 -9.86 16.57
CA VAL A 119 -2.69 -8.46 16.16
C VAL A 119 -3.25 -8.30 14.75
N ILE A 120 -4.03 -7.25 14.52
CA ILE A 120 -4.55 -6.94 13.18
C ILE A 120 -3.61 -5.94 12.51
N VAL A 121 -3.27 -6.21 11.24
CA VAL A 121 -2.50 -5.30 10.40
C VAL A 121 -3.43 -4.80 9.29
N HIS A 122 -3.76 -3.51 9.33
CA HIS A 122 -4.49 -2.85 8.25
C HIS A 122 -3.49 -2.41 7.19
N ARG A 123 -3.73 -2.75 5.93
CA ARG A 123 -2.86 -2.36 4.81
C ARG A 123 -3.64 -1.87 3.62
N ALA A 124 -3.19 -0.75 3.05
CA ALA A 124 -3.62 -0.27 1.75
C ALA A 124 -2.39 0.12 0.95
N ILE A 125 -2.26 -0.39 -0.28
CA ILE A 125 -1.08 -0.16 -1.14
C ILE A 125 -1.37 0.90 -2.21
N LEU A 126 -2.58 0.89 -2.78
CA LEU A 126 -3.02 1.96 -3.69
C LEU A 126 -3.74 3.08 -2.94
N GLY A 127 -4.14 2.83 -1.69
CA GLY A 127 -5.13 3.65 -1.01
C GLY A 127 -6.50 3.50 -1.67
N SER A 128 -7.17 4.63 -1.91
CA SER A 128 -8.34 4.67 -2.79
C SER A 128 -7.89 4.50 -4.25
N VAL A 129 -8.57 3.61 -4.97
CA VAL A 129 -8.31 3.36 -6.39
C VAL A 129 -8.58 4.62 -7.21
N GLU A 130 -9.62 5.38 -6.86
CA GLU A 130 -9.99 6.65 -7.49
C GLU A 130 -8.86 7.68 -7.36
N ARG A 131 -8.30 7.83 -6.15
CA ARG A 131 -7.15 8.72 -5.92
C ARG A 131 -5.92 8.26 -6.69
N MET A 132 -5.65 6.96 -6.70
CA MET A 132 -4.51 6.40 -7.45
C MET A 132 -4.65 6.67 -8.95
N ILE A 133 -5.83 6.47 -9.53
CA ILE A 133 -6.10 6.78 -10.95
C ILE A 133 -5.90 8.27 -11.23
N ALA A 134 -6.34 9.17 -10.34
CA ALA A 134 -6.12 10.60 -10.50
C ALA A 134 -4.62 10.94 -10.54
N ILE A 135 -3.84 10.41 -9.60
CA ILE A 135 -2.38 10.65 -9.54
C ILE A 135 -1.68 10.04 -10.76
N LEU A 136 -2.06 8.84 -11.19
CA LEU A 136 -1.51 8.21 -12.40
C LEU A 136 -1.85 9.03 -13.66
N THR A 137 -3.08 9.54 -13.76
CA THR A 137 -3.52 10.37 -14.90
C THR A 137 -2.68 11.62 -15.02
N GLU A 138 -2.47 12.32 -13.90
CA GLU A 138 -1.60 13.50 -13.84
C GLU A 138 -0.14 13.14 -14.15
N SER A 139 0.36 12.03 -13.59
CA SER A 139 1.75 11.63 -13.72
C SER A 139 2.14 11.20 -15.14
N PHE A 140 1.23 10.53 -15.85
CA PHE A 140 1.43 10.15 -17.24
C PHE A 140 0.97 11.22 -18.24
N GLY A 141 0.29 12.28 -17.80
CA GLY A 141 -0.31 13.28 -18.70
C GLY A 141 -1.25 12.65 -19.74
N GLY A 142 -1.97 11.59 -19.34
CA GLY A 142 -2.83 10.79 -20.23
C GLY A 142 -2.10 9.81 -21.17
N LYS A 143 -0.76 9.75 -21.15
CA LYS A 143 0.04 8.80 -21.94
C LYS A 143 0.33 7.52 -21.15
N TRP A 144 -0.70 6.70 -21.02
CA TRP A 144 -0.65 5.46 -20.25
C TRP A 144 0.40 4.45 -20.75
N PRO A 145 1.07 3.71 -19.85
CA PRO A 145 1.80 2.50 -20.23
C PRO A 145 0.88 1.53 -20.99
N PHE A 146 1.44 0.74 -21.90
CA PHE A 146 0.66 -0.17 -22.75
C PHE A 146 -0.27 -1.10 -21.97
N TRP A 147 0.18 -1.60 -20.81
CA TRP A 147 -0.59 -2.51 -19.96
C TRP A 147 -1.76 -1.83 -19.21
N LEU A 148 -1.72 -0.52 -19.05
CA LEU A 148 -2.73 0.28 -18.35
C LEU A 148 -3.62 1.08 -19.30
N SER A 149 -3.21 1.24 -20.56
CA SER A 149 -3.93 2.04 -21.54
C SER A 149 -5.31 1.43 -21.84
N PRO A 150 -6.41 2.21 -21.71
CA PRO A 150 -7.75 1.75 -22.08
C PRO A 150 -7.87 1.51 -23.60
N ARG A 151 -6.94 2.05 -24.39
CA ARG A 151 -6.86 1.84 -25.83
C ARG A 151 -5.42 1.55 -26.24
N GLN A 152 -5.08 0.28 -26.27
CA GLN A 152 -3.71 -0.19 -26.47
C GLN A 152 -3.19 -0.01 -27.90
N ALA A 153 -4.06 -0.12 -28.91
CA ALA A 153 -3.68 0.07 -30.32
C ALA A 153 -4.89 0.49 -31.17
N ILE A 154 -4.59 1.02 -32.36
CA ILE A 154 -5.57 1.42 -33.38
C ILE A 154 -5.07 0.86 -34.70
N VAL A 155 -5.96 0.24 -35.48
CA VAL A 155 -5.66 -0.19 -36.84
C VAL A 155 -6.29 0.80 -37.80
N ILE A 156 -5.49 1.42 -38.67
CA ILE A 156 -5.93 2.40 -39.66
C ILE A 156 -5.54 1.87 -41.04
N PRO A 157 -6.50 1.38 -41.86
CA PRO A 157 -6.19 0.96 -43.23
C PRO A 157 -5.90 2.18 -44.11
N ILE A 158 -5.01 2.02 -45.10
CA ILE A 158 -4.68 3.10 -46.05
C ILE A 158 -5.78 3.36 -47.09
N GLY A 159 -6.78 2.49 -47.18
CA GLY A 159 -7.94 2.63 -48.07
C GLY A 159 -8.86 1.40 -48.04
N PRO A 160 -10.06 1.49 -48.66
CA PRO A 160 -11.14 0.51 -48.48
C PRO A 160 -10.78 -0.93 -48.84
N LYS A 161 -9.83 -1.12 -49.76
CA LYS A 161 -9.33 -2.46 -50.17
C LYS A 161 -8.76 -3.26 -48.99
N TYR A 162 -8.30 -2.61 -47.93
CA TYR A 162 -7.66 -3.25 -46.78
C TYR A 162 -8.59 -3.40 -45.57
N ASP A 163 -9.86 -2.97 -45.66
CA ASP A 163 -10.78 -2.94 -44.52
C ASP A 163 -11.02 -4.33 -43.93
N GLU A 164 -11.21 -5.34 -44.78
CA GLU A 164 -11.42 -6.72 -44.33
C GLU A 164 -10.20 -7.25 -43.54
N TYR A 165 -8.99 -6.93 -44.00
CA TYR A 165 -7.77 -7.32 -43.31
C TYR A 165 -7.58 -6.55 -42.00
N ALA A 166 -7.87 -5.25 -41.98
CA ALA A 166 -7.81 -4.43 -40.79
C ALA A 166 -8.78 -4.92 -39.70
N GLN A 167 -9.99 -5.34 -40.07
CA GLN A 167 -10.96 -5.95 -39.15
C GLN A 167 -10.44 -7.29 -38.59
N LYS A 168 -9.88 -8.16 -39.44
CA LYS A 168 -9.25 -9.42 -38.98
C LYS A 168 -8.16 -9.17 -37.94
N VAL A 169 -7.27 -8.20 -38.18
CA VAL A 169 -6.20 -7.84 -37.23
C VAL A 169 -6.77 -7.26 -35.93
N CYS A 170 -7.82 -6.44 -36.00
CA CYS A 170 -8.49 -5.89 -34.82
C CYS A 170 -9.09 -7.00 -33.93
N CYS A 171 -9.77 -7.98 -34.53
CA CYS A 171 -10.43 -9.07 -33.82
C CYS A 171 -9.48 -10.10 -33.19
N LEU A 172 -8.21 -10.18 -33.64
CA LEU A 172 -7.22 -11.07 -33.03
C LEU A 172 -6.92 -10.72 -31.57
N LYS A 173 -7.24 -9.51 -31.10
CA LYS A 173 -7.00 -9.04 -29.73
C LYS A 173 -8.08 -9.41 -28.70
N SER A 174 -9.20 -10.00 -29.12
CA SER A 174 -10.37 -10.25 -28.26
C SER A 174 -10.62 -11.73 -27.91
N LYS A 175 -9.60 -12.59 -28.05
CA LYS A 175 -9.60 -13.95 -27.48
C LYS A 175 -8.62 -14.02 -26.33
#